data_AF-A0A2S9GD25-F1
#
_entry.id   AF-A0A2S9GD25-F1
#
_cell.length_a   1.000
_cell.length_b   1.000
_cell.length_c   1.000
_cell.angle_alpha   90.00
_cell.angle_beta   90.00
_cell.angle_gamma   90.00
#
_symmetry.space_group_name_H-M   'P 1'
#
loop_
_entity.id
_entity.type
_entity.pdbx_description
1 polymer ?
#
loop_
_entity_poly.entity_id
_entity_poly.type
_entity_poly.pdbx_seq_one_letter_code
_entity_poly.pdbx_strand_id
1 'polypeptide(L)'
;RTENVEADVIGALDEALAPKLSRWMRLSKKKLRDRVDLWVAEFDPAGVRVPPIAKDNRYFDVQPDVPGMAYAGGVLNSDDAAAL
;
A
#
# COMPACT_ATOMS: atom_id res chain seq x y z
N ARG A 1 -10.98 -16.75 11.72
CA ARG A 1 -9.68 -17.23 11.22
C ARG A 1 -9.85 -17.40 9.72
N THR A 2 -9.16 -16.63 8.89
CA THR A 2 -9.25 -16.76 7.44
C THR A 2 -8.55 -18.04 7.02
N GLU A 3 -9.16 -18.80 6.12
CA GLU A 3 -8.70 -20.09 5.60
C GLU A 3 -7.43 -20.02 4.72
N ASN A 4 -6.88 -18.80 4.53
CA ASN A 4 -5.70 -18.51 3.72
C ASN A 4 -4.36 -18.66 4.45
N VAL A 5 -4.33 -19.20 5.68
CA VAL A 5 -3.10 -19.25 6.49
C VAL A 5 -2.87 -20.65 7.04
N GLU A 6 -1.74 -21.24 6.67
CA GLU A 6 -1.27 -22.52 7.18
C GLU A 6 -0.87 -22.39 8.66
N ALA A 7 -1.35 -23.31 9.50
CA ALA A 7 -1.18 -23.22 10.95
C ALA A 7 0.30 -23.28 11.38
N ASP A 8 1.11 -24.05 10.67
CA ASP A 8 2.54 -24.22 10.95
C ASP A 8 3.34 -22.94 10.64
N VAL A 9 2.91 -22.18 9.63
CA VAL A 9 3.51 -20.88 9.26
C VAL A 9 3.27 -19.83 10.36
N ILE A 10 2.10 -19.86 11.01
CA ILE A 10 1.79 -18.93 12.12
C ILE A 10 2.71 -19.17 13.31
N GLY A 11 2.97 -20.43 13.67
CA GLY A 11 3.83 -20.77 14.80
C GLY A 11 5.27 -20.29 14.60
N ALA A 12 5.83 -20.58 13.42
CA ALA A 12 7.18 -20.13 13.06
C ALA A 12 7.30 -18.60 13.01
N LEU A 13 6.27 -17.92 12.48
CA LEU A 13 6.22 -16.46 12.41
C LEU A 13 6.16 -15.81 13.79
N ASP A 14 5.32 -16.34 14.70
CA ASP A 14 5.17 -15.80 16.05
C ASP A 14 6.45 -15.96 16.88
N GLU A 15 7.08 -17.14 16.84
CA GLU A 15 8.36 -17.39 17.51
C GLU A 15 9.46 -16.44 17.01
N ALA A 16 9.51 -16.21 15.69
CA ALA A 16 10.49 -15.34 15.08
C ALA A 16 10.24 -13.84 15.37
N LEU A 17 8.97 -13.41 15.51
CA LEU A 17 8.59 -12.02 15.75
C LEU A 17 8.61 -11.63 17.23
N ALA A 18 8.16 -12.50 18.14
CA ALA A 18 7.97 -12.22 19.56
C ALA A 18 9.14 -11.45 20.23
N PRO A 19 10.43 -11.84 20.08
CA PRO A 19 11.53 -11.11 20.70
C PRO A 19 11.79 -9.72 20.09
N LYS A 20 11.29 -9.47 18.87
CA LYS A 20 11.52 -8.23 18.11
C LYS A 20 10.39 -7.21 18.32
N LEU A 21 9.17 -7.65 18.63
CA LEU A 21 7.98 -6.80 18.77
C LEU A 21 8.10 -5.73 19.86
N SER A 22 8.76 -6.05 20.98
CA SER A 22 8.97 -5.09 22.09
C SER A 22 9.70 -3.81 21.64
N ARG A 23 10.57 -3.91 20.61
CA ARG A 23 11.31 -2.78 20.04
C ARG A 23 10.46 -1.93 19.09
N TRP A 24 9.33 -2.46 18.60
CA TRP A 24 8.51 -1.82 17.58
C TRP A 24 7.66 -0.68 18.16
N MET A 25 7.36 -0.71 19.46
CA MET A 25 6.70 0.39 20.18
C MET A 25 7.46 1.73 20.11
N ARG A 26 8.74 1.70 19.73
CA ARG A 26 9.59 2.90 19.56
C ARG A 26 9.65 3.40 18.11
N LEU A 27 9.04 2.69 17.16
CA LEU A 27 9.07 3.02 15.74
C LEU A 27 7.92 3.96 15.37
N SER A 28 8.18 4.90 14.45
CA SER A 28 7.11 5.65 13.81
C SER A 28 6.25 4.73 12.94
N LYS A 29 5.00 5.12 12.67
CA LYS A 29 4.09 4.37 11.79
C LYS A 29 4.73 3.98 10.46
N LYS A 30 5.51 4.89 9.85
CA LYS A 30 6.22 4.63 8.59
C LYS A 30 7.26 3.51 8.76
N LYS A 31 8.13 3.62 9.76
CA LYS A 31 9.17 2.60 10.03
C LYS A 31 8.58 1.25 10.44
N LEU A 32 7.45 1.26 11.13
CA LEU A 32 6.72 0.04 11.47
C LEU A 32 6.21 -0.66 10.22
N ARG A 33 5.62 0.08 9.28
CA ARG A 33 5.17 -0.46 7.99
C ARG A 33 6.33 -1.06 7.20
N ASP A 34 7.42 -0.31 7.05
CA ASP A 34 8.61 -0.79 6.32
C ASP A 34 9.18 -2.07 6.97
N ARG A 35 9.07 -2.20 8.30
CA ARG A 35 9.46 -3.41 9.02
C ARG A 35 8.52 -4.58 8.73
N VAL A 36 7.21 -4.36 8.74
CA VAL A 36 6.22 -5.39 8.40
C VAL A 36 6.41 -5.87 6.95
N ASP A 37 6.63 -4.96 6.01
CA ASP A 37 6.88 -5.28 4.60
C ASP A 37 8.08 -6.24 4.44
N LEU A 38 9.11 -6.08 5.29
CA LEU A 38 10.31 -6.94 5.32
C LEU A 38 9.98 -8.37 5.77
N TRP A 39 9.11 -8.53 6.78
CA TRP A 39 8.66 -9.84 7.26
C TRP A 39 7.73 -10.52 6.26
N VAL A 40 6.86 -9.75 5.60
CA VAL A 40 6.02 -10.26 4.52
C VAL A 40 6.89 -10.78 3.39
N ALA A 41 7.93 -10.04 2.97
CA ALA A 41 8.83 -10.52 1.93
C ALA A 41 9.61 -11.81 2.28
N GLU A 42 9.85 -12.06 3.57
CA GLU A 42 10.57 -13.25 4.05
C GLU A 42 9.64 -14.48 4.20
N PHE A 43 8.42 -14.30 4.70
CA PHE A 43 7.51 -15.40 5.05
C PHE A 43 6.32 -15.59 4.09
N ASP A 44 5.94 -14.55 3.35
CA ASP A 44 4.84 -14.57 2.38
C ASP A 44 5.23 -13.80 1.10
N PRO A 45 6.01 -14.44 0.20
CA PRO A 45 6.39 -13.83 -1.08
C PRO A 45 5.19 -13.42 -1.95
N ALA A 46 4.04 -14.07 -1.80
CA ALA A 46 2.81 -13.73 -2.52
C ALA A 46 2.11 -12.49 -1.93
N GLY A 47 2.29 -12.24 -0.64
CA GLY A 47 1.80 -11.05 0.07
C GLY A 47 2.67 -9.80 -0.10
N VAL A 48 3.81 -9.89 -0.79
CA VAL A 48 4.72 -8.75 -1.02
C VAL A 48 3.96 -7.62 -1.69
N ARG A 49 3.94 -6.48 -0.99
CA ARG A 49 3.30 -5.26 -1.51
C ARG A 49 3.99 -4.83 -2.79
N VAL A 50 3.26 -4.89 -3.89
CA VAL A 50 3.67 -4.27 -5.16
C VAL A 50 3.46 -2.76 -5.05
N PRO A 51 4.50 -1.92 -5.18
CA PRO A 51 4.31 -0.48 -5.29
C PRO A 51 3.40 -0.21 -6.48
N PRO A 52 2.30 0.56 -6.32
CA PRO A 52 1.46 0.91 -7.46
C PRO A 52 2.35 1.59 -8.50
N ILE A 53 2.25 1.15 -9.74
CA ILE A 53 2.98 1.78 -10.84
C ILE A 53 2.44 3.21 -10.90
N ALA A 54 3.27 4.24 -11.10
CA ALA A 54 2.80 5.63 -11.13
C ALA A 54 1.61 5.84 -12.10
N LYS A 55 1.57 5.00 -13.15
CA LYS A 55 0.49 4.85 -14.12
C LYS A 55 -0.88 4.53 -13.50
N ASP A 56 -0.92 3.84 -12.37
CA ASP A 56 -2.13 3.39 -11.67
C ASP A 56 -2.73 4.50 -10.79
N ASN A 57 -2.00 5.59 -10.55
CA ASN A 57 -2.51 6.77 -9.84
C ASN A 57 -3.06 7.86 -10.78
N ARG A 58 -3.12 7.58 -12.10
CA ARG A 58 -3.72 8.51 -13.05
C ARG A 58 -5.23 8.48 -12.90
N TYR A 59 -5.83 9.65 -12.83
CA TYR A 59 -7.27 9.83 -12.79
C TYR A 59 -7.61 11.13 -13.49
N PHE A 60 -8.83 11.23 -13.98
CA PHE A 60 -9.39 12.47 -14.50
C PHE A 60 -10.84 12.48 -14.08
N ASP A 61 -11.23 13.51 -13.35
CA ASP A 61 -12.58 13.64 -12.83
C ASP A 61 -13.19 14.96 -13.30
N VAL A 62 -14.48 14.90 -13.62
CA VAL A 62 -15.28 16.05 -14.01
C VAL A 62 -16.52 16.04 -13.13
N GLN A 63 -16.65 17.07 -12.31
CA GLN A 63 -17.75 17.21 -11.37
C GLN A 63 -18.42 18.58 -11.54
N PRO A 64 -19.75 18.66 -11.32
CA PRO A 64 -20.43 19.95 -11.24
C PRO A 64 -19.79 20.85 -10.15
N ASP A 65 -19.72 22.15 -10.40
CA ASP A 65 -19.25 23.14 -9.42
C ASP A 65 -20.33 24.23 -9.23
N VAL A 66 -19.98 25.52 -9.24
CA VAL A 66 -20.96 26.61 -9.19
C VAL A 66 -21.89 26.59 -10.42
N PRO A 67 -23.10 27.17 -10.34
CA PRO A 67 -24.07 27.13 -11.44
C PRO A 67 -23.48 27.56 -12.79
N GLY A 68 -23.65 26.71 -13.80
CA GLY A 68 -23.11 26.93 -15.14
C GLY A 68 -21.63 26.54 -15.32
N MET A 69 -20.98 26.04 -14.28
CA MET A 69 -19.57 25.63 -14.30
C MET A 69 -19.39 24.18 -13.85
N ALA A 70 -18.30 23.57 -14.31
CA ALA A 70 -17.83 22.27 -13.87
C ALA A 70 -16.33 22.35 -13.56
N TYR A 71 -15.91 21.61 -12.54
CA TYR A 71 -14.50 21.38 -12.24
C TYR A 71 -14.03 20.16 -13.03
N ALA A 72 -12.89 20.28 -13.71
CA ALA A 72 -12.20 19.17 -14.35
C ALA A 72 -10.74 19.14 -13.90
N GLY A 73 -10.26 17.98 -13.43
CA GLY A 73 -8.89 17.87 -12.94
C GLY A 73 -8.44 16.43 -12.71
N GLY A 74 -7.13 16.25 -12.68
CA GLY A 74 -6.56 14.94 -12.44
C GLY A 74 -5.06 14.83 -12.72
N VAL A 75 -4.56 13.60 -12.66
CA VAL A 75 -3.17 13.24 -12.96
C VAL A 75 -3.16 12.42 -14.24
N LEU A 76 -2.49 12.92 -15.28
CA LEU A 76 -2.42 12.31 -16.62
C LEU A 76 -0.95 12.17 -17.04
N ASN A 77 -0.70 11.47 -18.15
CA ASN A 77 0.63 11.55 -18.77
C ASN A 77 0.86 12.98 -19.28
N SER A 78 2.12 13.42 -19.30
CA SER A 78 2.47 14.76 -19.79
C SER A 78 2.00 15.00 -21.23
N ASP A 79 2.12 14.01 -22.10
CA ASP A 79 1.73 14.13 -23.51
C ASP A 79 0.20 14.24 -23.67
N ASP A 80 -0.55 13.43 -22.92
CA ASP A 80 -2.02 13.49 -22.91
C ASP A 80 -2.52 14.82 -22.32
N ALA A 81 -1.87 15.31 -21.27
CA ALA A 81 -2.19 16.60 -20.65
C ALA A 81 -1.89 17.80 -21.57
N ALA A 82 -0.85 17.70 -22.42
CA ALA A 82 -0.53 18.74 -23.39
C ALA A 82 -1.54 18.82 -24.55
N ALA A 83 -2.37 17.80 -24.74
CA ALA A 83 -3.39 17.72 -25.78
C ALA A 83 -4.81 18.12 -25.32
N LEU A 84 -4.98 18.42 -24.02
CA LEU A 84 -6.24 18.86 -23.38
C LEU A 84 -6.33 20.39 -23.30
#